data_AF-A0A2E0C611-F1
#
_entry.id   AF-A0A2E0C611-F1
#
_cell.length_a   1.000
_cell.length_b   1.000
_cell.length_c   1.000
_cell.angle_alpha   90.00
_cell.angle_beta   90.00
_cell.angle_gamma   90.00
#
_symmetry.space_group_name_H-M   'P 1'
#
loop_
_entity.id
_entity.type
_entity.pdbx_description
1 polymer ?
#
loop_
_entity_poly.entity_id
_entity_poly.type
_entity_poly.pdbx_seq_one_letter_code
_entity_poly.pdbx_strand_id
1 'polypeptide(L)' 'RKLILKDDKYKFIYSVENLNELVKKGVNFRDAYIEISESIKNKKFTPHKKINHCLKGGINNLCLREIKSKMKNNF' A
#
# COMPACT_ATOMS: atom_id res chain seq x y z
N ARG A 1 24.52 7.29 -0.05
CA ARG A 1 23.11 7.06 0.36
C ARG A 1 22.98 5.61 0.84
N LYS A 2 22.92 5.36 2.16
CA LYS A 2 22.79 3.99 2.71
C LYS A 2 21.39 3.46 2.38
N LEU A 3 21.30 2.28 1.76
CA LEU A 3 20.04 1.57 1.50
C LEU A 3 19.51 0.99 2.83
N ILE A 4 19.02 1.88 3.72
CA ILE A 4 18.41 1.52 5.01
C ILE A 4 17.32 0.44 4.84
N LEU A 5 16.59 0.47 3.73
CA LEU A 5 15.52 -0.49 3.37
C LEU A 5 16.01 -1.92 3.05
N LYS A 6 17.32 -2.20 3.07
CA LYS A 6 17.87 -3.56 2.93
C LYS A 6 18.14 -4.24 4.28
N ASP A 7 18.06 -3.51 5.38
CA ASP A 7 18.25 -4.08 6.71
C ASP A 7 17.05 -4.97 7.09
N ASP A 8 17.30 -6.11 7.74
CA ASP A 8 16.29 -7.09 8.11
C ASP A 8 15.25 -6.49 9.07
N LYS A 9 15.65 -5.47 9.85
CA LYS A 9 14.73 -4.68 10.70
C LYS A 9 13.57 -4.04 9.92
N TYR A 10 13.78 -3.70 8.66
CA TYR A 10 12.78 -3.05 7.80
C TYR A 10 12.04 -4.01 6.87
N LYS A 11 12.30 -5.32 6.98
CA LYS A 11 11.62 -6.35 6.19
C LYS A 11 10.11 -6.30 6.37
N PHE A 12 9.64 -5.96 7.56
CA PHE A 12 8.22 -5.89 7.91
C PHE A 12 7.55 -4.55 7.61
N ILE A 13 8.25 -3.54 7.09
CA ILE A 13 7.63 -2.25 6.72
C ILE A 13 6.48 -2.44 5.72
N TYR A 14 6.58 -3.47 4.87
CA TYR A 14 5.61 -3.76 3.83
C TYR A 14 4.50 -4.74 4.26
N SER A 15 4.46 -5.16 5.52
CA SER A 15 3.41 -6.09 6.01
C SER A 15 2.02 -5.45 5.94
N VAL A 16 1.93 -4.16 6.25
CA VAL A 16 0.69 -3.37 6.20
C VAL A 16 0.20 -3.24 4.76
N GLU A 17 1.10 -3.09 3.79
CA GLU A 17 0.75 -3.02 2.38
C GLU A 17 0.22 -4.35 1.86
N ASN A 18 0.90 -5.47 2.17
CA ASN A 18 0.42 -6.80 1.80
C ASN A 18 -0.94 -7.10 2.43
N LEU A 19 -1.16 -6.70 3.70
CA LEU A 19 -2.46 -6.81 4.36
C LEU A 19 -3.54 -6.03 3.60
N ASN A 20 -3.23 -4.78 3.24
CA ASN A 20 -4.16 -3.92 2.52
C ASN A 20 -4.47 -4.47 1.11
N GLU A 21 -3.53 -5.16 0.47
CA GLU A 21 -3.75 -5.85 -0.81
C GLU A 21 -4.72 -7.03 -0.67
N LEU A 22 -4.58 -7.86 0.37
CA LEU A 22 -5.51 -8.96 0.66
C LEU A 22 -6.92 -8.44 0.94
N VAL A 23 -7.03 -7.37 1.73
CA VAL A 23 -8.32 -6.73 2.02
C VAL A 23 -8.95 -6.15 0.75
N LYS A 24 -8.16 -5.51 -0.13
CA LYS A 24 -8.64 -5.04 -1.45
C LYS A 24 -9.11 -6.18 -2.36
N LYS A 25 -8.53 -7.37 -2.23
CA LYS A 25 -8.96 -8.59 -2.95
C LYS A 25 -10.27 -9.18 -2.39
N GLY A 26 -10.79 -8.63 -1.30
CA GLY A 26 -12.04 -9.07 -0.67
C GLY A 26 -11.85 -10.03 0.49
N VAL A 27 -10.61 -10.27 0.95
CA VAL A 27 -10.35 -11.08 2.14
C VAL A 27 -10.71 -10.27 3.39
N ASN A 28 -11.37 -10.92 4.35
CA ASN A 28 -11.69 -10.27 5.62
C ASN A 28 -10.40 -9.86 6.34
N PHE A 29 -10.39 -8.68 6.95
CA PHE A 29 -9.20 -8.12 7.61
C PHE A 29 -8.55 -9.08 8.61
N ARG A 30 -9.38 -9.82 9.36
CA ARG A 30 -8.92 -10.81 10.34
C ARG A 30 -8.16 -11.96 9.67
N ASP A 31 -8.69 -12.51 8.59
CA ASP A 31 -8.08 -13.66 7.90
C ASP A 31 -6.79 -13.22 7.21
N ALA A 32 -6.82 -12.05 6.56
CA ALA A 32 -5.64 -11.44 5.96
C ALA A 32 -4.52 -11.20 7.00
N TYR A 33 -4.87 -10.80 8.22
CA TYR A 33 -3.90 -10.60 9.31
C TYR A 33 -3.27 -11.93 9.75
N ILE A 34 -4.09 -12.98 9.91
CA ILE A 34 -3.61 -14.32 10.28
C ILE A 34 -2.66 -14.86 9.21
N GLU A 35 -3.05 -14.78 7.94
CA GLU A 35 -2.27 -15.26 6.79
C GLU A 35 -0.91 -14.56 6.69
N ILE A 36 -0.88 -13.23 6.88
CA ILE A 36 0.37 -12.46 6.91
C ILE A 36 1.24 -12.87 8.11
N SER A 37 0.63 -13.05 9.29
CA SER A 37 1.35 -13.45 10.49
C SER A 37 2.01 -14.84 10.36
N GLU A 38 1.31 -15.79 9.74
CA GLU A 38 1.83 -17.13 9.44
C GLU A 38 2.90 -17.09 8.35
N SER A 39 2.70 -16.28 7.31
CA SER A 39 3.69 -16.06 6.24
C SER A 39 4.99 -15.46 6.77
N ILE A 40 4.90 -14.58 7.76
CA ILE A 40 6.04 -14.02 8.50
C ILE A 40 6.74 -15.11 9.33
N LYS A 41 6.00 -15.90 10.11
CA LYS A 41 6.54 -17.00 10.91
C LYS A 41 7.26 -18.05 10.06
N ASN A 42 6.69 -18.39 8.90
CA ASN A 42 7.23 -19.38 7.97
C ASN A 42 8.41 -18.86 7.12
N LYS A 43 8.92 -17.65 7.37
CA LYS A 43 9.99 -16.98 6.58
C LYS A 43 9.71 -16.86 5.07
N LYS A 44 8.50 -17.14 4.62
CA LYS A 44 8.05 -16.99 3.21
C LYS A 44 7.60 -15.57 2.85
N PHE A 45 7.57 -14.66 3.82
CA PHE A 45 7.17 -13.27 3.61
C PHE A 45 8.05 -12.58 2.56
N THR A 46 7.49 -12.39 1.37
CA THR A 46 8.08 -11.63 0.27
C THR A 46 7.37 -10.27 0.22
N PRO A 47 8.04 -9.19 0.66
CA PRO A 47 7.44 -7.86 0.63
C PRO A 47 7.26 -7.40 -0.83
N HIS A 48 6.03 -7.04 -1.21
CA HIS A 48 5.78 -6.38 -2.49
C HIS A 48 6.35 -4.95 -2.45
N LYS A 49 7.57 -4.80 -2.96
CA LYS A 49 8.30 -3.50 -2.98
C LYS A 49 7.84 -2.54 -4.09
N LYS A 50 7.02 -3.00 -5.04
CA LYS A 50 6.47 -2.15 -6.11
C LYS A 50 5.21 -1.46 -5.62
N ILE A 51 5.39 -0.33 -4.96
CA ILE A 51 4.28 0.50 -4.49
C ILE A 51 4.28 1.79 -5.31
N ASN A 52 3.48 1.82 -6.37
CA ASN A 52 3.13 3.05 -7.04
C ASN A 52 1.91 3.66 -6.32
N HIS A 53 2.12 4.23 -5.13
CA HIS A 53 1.09 5.01 -4.46
C HIS A 53 0.93 6.35 -5.18
N CYS A 54 0.01 6.39 -6.15
CA CYS A 54 -0.50 7.65 -6.67
C CYS A 54 -1.55 8.18 -5.67
N LEU A 55 -1.10 8.96 -4.68
CA LEU A 55 -2.01 9.65 -3.76
C LEU A 55 -2.76 10.74 -4.53
N LYS A 56 -4.07 10.52 -4.74
CA LYS A 56 -4.98 11.58 -5.17
C LYS A 56 -5.00 12.70 -4.12
N GLY A 57 -4.79 13.93 -4.55
CA GLY A 57 -4.56 15.09 -3.68
C GLY A 57 -3.15 15.20 -3.10
N GLY A 58 -2.23 14.27 -3.42
CA GLY A 58 -0.85 14.32 -3.00
C GLY A 58 0.00 15.26 -3.87
N ILE A 59 1.23 15.53 -3.43
CA ILE A 59 2.15 16.45 -4.12
C ILE A 59 2.39 16.06 -5.59
N ASN A 60 2.29 14.76 -5.91
CA ASN A 60 2.49 14.22 -7.25
C ASN A 60 1.17 14.02 -8.05
N ASN A 61 0.01 14.24 -7.44
CA ASN A 61 -1.29 14.16 -8.11
C ASN A 61 -2.32 15.03 -7.41
N LEU A 62 -2.28 16.34 -7.66
CA LEU A 62 -3.17 17.35 -7.05
C LEU A 62 -4.63 17.27 -7.51
N CYS A 63 -4.99 16.32 -8.38
CA CYS A 63 -6.36 16.14 -8.89
C CYS A 63 -6.97 17.40 -9.53
N LEU A 64 -6.14 18.31 -10.07
CA LEU A 64 -6.59 19.58 -10.66
C LEU A 64 -7.57 19.40 -11.83
N ARG A 65 -7.43 18.30 -12.60
CA ARG A 65 -8.37 17.96 -13.68
C ARG A 65 -9.76 17.61 -13.15
N GLU A 66 -9.84 16.77 -12.12
CA GLU A 66 -11.10 16.38 -11.48
C GLU A 66 -11.78 17.60 -10.84
N ILE A 67 -11.02 18.49 -10.18
CA ILE A 67 -11.53 19.74 -9.59
C ILE A 67 -12.10 20.66 -10.68
N LYS A 68 -11.37 20.90 -11.77
CA LYS A 68 -11.85 21.72 -12.89
C LYS A 68 -13.09 21.13 -13.55
N SER A 69 -13.14 19.82 -13.73
CA SER A 69 -14.33 19.13 -14.28
C SER A 69 -15.54 19.31 -13.37
N LYS A 70 -15.35 19.21 -12.05
CA LYS A 70 -16.43 19.39 -11.08
C LYS A 70 -16.93 20.84 -11.02
N MET A 71 -16.02 21.82 -11.14
CA MET A 71 -16.41 23.22 -11.25
C MET A 71 -17.22 23.47 -12.53
N LYS A 72 -16.78 22.94 -13.68
CA LYS A 72 -17.45 23.17 -14.96
C LYS A 72 -18.83 22.48 -15.10
N ASN A 73 -19.08 21.40 -14.34
CA ASN A 73 -20.38 20.73 -14.32
C ASN A 73 -21.39 21.37 -13.34
N ASN A 74 -20.95 22.25 -12.45
CA ASN A 74 -21.80 22.93 -11.46
C ASN A 74 -22.18 24.36 -11.88
N PHE A 75 -21.77 24.79 -13.07
CA PHE A 75 -22.15 26.04 -13.73
C PHE A 75 -22.76 25.71 -15.09
#